data_AF-I4D3M6-F1
#
_entry.id   AF-I4D3M6-F1
#
_cell.length_a   1.000
_cell.length_b   1.000
_cell.length_c   1.000
_cell.angle_alpha   90.00
_cell.angle_beta   90.00
_cell.angle_gamma   90.00
#
_symmetry.space_group_name_H-M   'P 1'
#
loop_
_entity.id
_entity.type
_entity.pdbx_description
1 polymer ?
#
loop_
_entity_poly.entity_id
_entity_poly.type
_entity_poly.pdbx_seq_one_letter_code
_entity_poly.pdbx_strand_id
1 'polypeptide(L)'
;MCNECDSFLLDCGSPTCLTGDEIPEKQWLSHKGKRLPQPKKVEGFEKLTTEQQELFTAFLDRFYRGWEFPEEHCPVNVAATWDEGSGNYLRVDFKDGMWLHVKDPRTWY
;
A
#
# COMPACT_ATOMS: atom_id res chain seq x y z
N MET A 1 14.40 39.45 -32.06
CA MET A 1 14.97 38.43 -32.96
C MET A 1 14.17 37.16 -32.80
N CYS A 2 13.29 36.87 -33.75
CA CYS A 2 12.54 35.61 -33.83
C CYS A 2 13.18 34.83 -34.97
N ASN A 3 13.79 33.69 -34.67
CA ASN A 3 14.29 32.79 -35.70
C ASN A 3 13.36 31.59 -35.81
N GLU A 4 12.69 31.55 -36.96
CA GLU A 4 12.33 30.39 -37.78
C GLU A 4 11.78 29.13 -37.10
N CYS A 5 10.49 28.88 -37.37
CA CYS A 5 9.93 27.53 -37.42
C CYS A 5 9.25 27.39 -38.79
N ASP A 6 10.00 26.88 -39.77
CA ASP A 6 9.45 26.43 -41.04
C ASP A 6 9.15 24.93 -40.98
N SER A 7 7.90 24.62 -41.28
CA SER A 7 7.40 23.44 -41.99
C SER A 7 7.94 22.06 -41.60
N PHE A 8 7.13 21.27 -40.89
CA PHE A 8 6.73 19.95 -41.39
C PHE A 8 5.32 19.60 -40.91
N LEU A 9 4.43 19.52 -41.90
CA LEU A 9 3.06 19.06 -41.80
C LEU A 9 3.13 17.53 -41.74
N LEU A 10 3.05 16.96 -40.54
CA LEU A 10 2.76 15.54 -40.32
C LEU A 10 1.56 15.44 -39.39
N ASP A 11 0.46 15.07 -40.04
CA ASP A 11 -0.71 14.42 -39.48
C ASP A 11 -0.33 13.45 -38.36
N CYS A 12 -0.64 13.81 -37.13
CA CYS A 12 -0.81 12.89 -36.01
C CYS A 12 -1.51 13.66 -34.89
N GLY A 13 -2.84 13.61 -34.89
CA GLY A 13 -3.63 14.01 -33.73
C GLY A 13 -3.28 13.11 -32.55
N SER A 14 -2.45 13.58 -31.63
CA SER A 14 -2.31 13.08 -30.25
C SER A 14 -1.25 13.91 -29.51
N PRO A 15 -1.29 14.03 -28.17
CA PRO A 15 -2.05 13.21 -27.25
C PRO A 15 -3.07 14.03 -26.46
N THR A 16 -4.27 13.50 -26.31
CA THR A 16 -5.08 13.81 -25.13
C THR A 16 -4.21 13.59 -23.91
N CYS A 17 -3.92 14.67 -23.19
CA CYS A 17 -3.41 14.63 -21.83
C CYS A 17 -4.48 13.87 -21.02
N LEU A 18 -4.34 12.55 -20.89
CA LEU A 18 -5.19 11.76 -20.01
C LEU A 18 -4.89 12.23 -18.59
N THR A 19 -5.73 13.15 -18.18
CA THR A 19 -5.89 13.65 -16.83
C THR A 19 -6.15 12.42 -15.98
N GLY A 20 -5.24 12.15 -15.03
CA GLY A 20 -5.34 11.16 -13.96
C GLY A 20 -6.34 10.04 -14.22
N ASP A 21 -5.89 8.97 -14.88
CA ASP A 21 -6.54 7.67 -14.75
C ASP A 21 -6.53 7.36 -13.25
N GLU A 22 -7.69 7.54 -12.61
CA GLU A 22 -7.92 7.15 -11.23
C GLU A 22 -7.79 5.62 -11.22
N ILE A 23 -6.56 5.13 -11.09
CA ILE A 23 -6.27 3.70 -11.04
C ILE A 23 -7.24 3.12 -10.01
N PRO A 24 -8.17 2.23 -10.42
CA PRO A 24 -9.23 1.79 -9.54
C PRO A 24 -8.58 1.23 -8.28
N GLU A 25 -8.84 1.90 -7.14
CA GLU A 25 -8.19 1.55 -5.90
C GLU A 25 -8.46 0.07 -5.63
N LYS A 26 -7.38 -0.71 -5.52
CA LYS A 26 -7.42 -2.16 -5.31
C LYS A 26 -8.47 -2.49 -4.26
N GLN A 27 -9.44 -3.33 -4.61
CA GLN A 27 -10.45 -3.78 -3.66
C GLN A 27 -9.83 -4.77 -2.68
N TRP A 28 -9.82 -4.41 -1.41
CA TRP A 28 -9.33 -5.26 -0.32
C TRP A 28 -10.47 -6.14 0.16
N LEU A 29 -10.55 -7.35 -0.38
CA LEU A 29 -11.61 -8.32 -0.09
C LEU A 29 -11.01 -9.61 0.47
N SER A 30 -11.68 -10.21 1.45
CA SER A 30 -11.37 -11.56 1.91
C SER A 30 -11.78 -12.59 0.85
N HIS A 31 -11.32 -13.84 1.00
CA HIS A 31 -11.80 -14.97 0.17
C HIS A 31 -13.31 -15.19 0.26
N LYS A 32 -13.96 -14.69 1.31
CA LYS A 32 -15.42 -14.72 1.50
C LYS A 32 -16.13 -13.49 0.93
N GLY A 33 -15.41 -12.61 0.23
CA GLY A 33 -15.95 -11.37 -0.34
C GLY A 33 -16.23 -10.27 0.68
N LYS A 34 -15.75 -10.38 1.92
CA LYS A 34 -15.92 -9.32 2.91
C LYS A 34 -14.94 -8.18 2.69
N ARG A 35 -15.39 -6.94 2.91
CA ARG A 35 -14.53 -5.75 2.82
C ARG A 35 -13.54 -5.73 3.97
N LEU A 36 -12.26 -5.66 3.62
CA LEU A 36 -11.15 -5.53 4.55
C LEU A 36 -10.65 -4.07 4.57
N PRO A 37 -10.06 -3.61 5.69
CA PRO A 37 -9.52 -2.27 5.75
C PRO A 37 -8.34 -2.14 4.79
N GLN A 38 -8.34 -1.03 4.05
CA GLN A 38 -7.23 -0.64 3.19
C GLN A 38 -6.03 -0.22 4.06
N PRO A 39 -4.78 -0.45 3.62
CA PRO A 39 -3.58 -0.04 4.36
C PRO A 39 -3.61 1.44 4.76
N LYS A 40 -4.04 2.31 3.84
CA LYS A 40 -4.16 3.76 4.07
C LYS A 40 -5.15 4.17 5.16
N LYS A 41 -6.08 3.28 5.53
CA LYS A 41 -7.08 3.53 6.57
C LYS A 41 -6.65 3.03 7.95
N VAL A 42 -5.51 2.35 8.04
CA VAL A 42 -4.94 1.89 9.31
C VAL A 42 -4.25 3.07 9.98
N GLU A 43 -4.52 3.25 11.28
CA GLU A 43 -3.93 4.34 12.04
C GLU A 43 -2.40 4.22 12.05
N GLY A 44 -1.70 5.34 11.89
CA GLY A 44 -0.23 5.37 11.85
C GLY A 44 0.40 5.05 10.49
N PHE A 45 -0.37 4.58 9.49
CA PHE A 45 0.15 4.36 8.13
C PHE A 45 0.74 5.63 7.51
N GLU A 46 0.10 6.78 7.72
CA GLU A 46 0.56 8.09 7.22
C GLU A 46 1.90 8.53 7.84
N LYS A 47 2.28 7.97 8.99
CA LYS A 47 3.53 8.30 9.70
C LYS A 47 4.71 7.48 9.20
N LEU A 48 4.45 6.44 8.42
CA LEU A 48 5.47 5.57 7.83
C LEU A 48 6.16 6.24 6.64
N THR A 49 7.42 5.91 6.39
CA THR A 49 8.10 6.29 5.15
C THR A 49 7.50 5.58 3.95
N THR A 50 7.74 6.07 2.74
CA THR A 50 7.24 5.43 1.51
C THR A 50 7.61 3.94 1.43
N GLU A 51 8.85 3.60 1.77
CA GLU A 51 9.33 2.21 1.78
C GLU A 51 8.58 1.34 2.81
N GLN A 52 8.32 1.88 3.99
CA GLN A 52 7.56 1.21 5.04
C GLN A 52 6.09 1.04 4.67
N GLN A 53 5.50 2.03 4.00
CA GLN A 53 4.13 1.97 3.49
C GLN A 53 3.98 0.87 2.43
N GLU A 54 4.96 0.75 1.53
CA GLU A 54 5.02 -0.34 0.54
C GLU A 54 5.17 -1.70 1.21
N LEU A 55 6.06 -1.80 2.21
CA LEU A 55 6.25 -3.03 2.98
C LEU A 55 4.97 -3.46 3.69
N PHE A 56 4.31 -2.53 4.39
CA PHE A 56 3.04 -2.78 5.07
C PHE A 56 1.94 -3.20 4.09
N THR A 57 1.86 -2.53 2.94
CA THR A 57 0.89 -2.86 1.88
C THR A 57 1.12 -4.26 1.34
N ALA A 58 2.37 -4.63 1.07
CA ALA A 58 2.73 -5.96 0.59
C ALA A 58 2.50 -7.05 1.65
N PHE A 59 2.79 -6.74 2.93
CA PHE A 59 2.46 -7.59 4.07
C PHE A 59 0.95 -7.84 4.16
N LEU A 60 0.13 -6.79 4.15
CA LEU A 60 -1.33 -6.93 4.27
C LEU A 60 -1.93 -7.74 3.12
N ASP A 61 -1.47 -7.55 1.88
CA ASP A 61 -1.97 -8.34 0.75
C ASP A 61 -1.72 -9.83 0.97
N ARG A 62 -0.53 -10.20 1.44
CA ARG A 62 -0.17 -11.59 1.73
C ARG A 62 -0.89 -12.12 2.96
N PHE A 63 -0.99 -11.32 4.00
CA PHE A 63 -1.70 -11.66 5.23
C PHE A 63 -3.15 -11.99 4.92
N TYR A 64 -3.88 -11.12 4.23
CA TYR A 64 -5.28 -11.37 3.89
C TYR A 64 -5.51 -12.52 2.91
N ARG A 65 -4.53 -12.84 2.06
CA ARG A 65 -4.59 -14.01 1.16
C ARG A 65 -4.25 -15.32 1.88
N GLY A 66 -3.36 -15.29 2.87
CA GLY A 66 -2.87 -16.48 3.56
C GLY A 66 -3.67 -16.82 4.83
N TRP A 67 -4.32 -15.84 5.46
CA TRP A 67 -5.08 -16.04 6.68
C TRP A 67 -6.49 -16.58 6.38
N GLU A 68 -6.97 -17.51 7.19
CA GLU A 68 -8.28 -18.17 6.99
C GLU A 68 -9.47 -17.23 7.34
N PHE A 69 -9.28 -16.35 8.33
CA PHE A 69 -10.29 -15.40 8.81
C PHE A 69 -9.74 -13.96 8.96
N PRO A 70 -9.35 -13.28 7.87
CA PRO A 70 -8.76 -11.94 7.93
C PRO A 70 -9.77 -10.85 8.36
N GLU A 71 -11.06 -11.16 8.27
CA GLU A 71 -12.16 -10.30 8.71
C GLU A 71 -12.21 -10.11 10.23
N GLU A 72 -11.73 -11.08 11.00
CA GLU A 72 -11.66 -11.01 12.46
C GLU A 72 -10.34 -10.37 12.92
N HIS A 73 -9.26 -10.58 12.15
CA HIS A 73 -7.93 -10.02 12.38
C HIS A 73 -7.70 -8.79 11.50
N CYS A 74 -8.49 -7.74 11.73
CA CYS A 74 -8.31 -6.46 11.06
C CYS A 74 -7.21 -5.62 11.76
N PRO A 75 -6.22 -5.09 11.02
CA PRO A 75 -5.24 -4.16 11.57
C PRO A 75 -5.93 -2.87 12.00
N VAL A 76 -5.60 -2.39 13.19
CA VAL A 76 -6.10 -1.11 13.73
C VAL A 76 -5.03 -0.04 13.71
N ASN A 77 -3.78 -0.41 13.97
CA ASN A 77 -2.66 0.51 14.06
C ASN A 77 -1.39 -0.10 13.49
N VAL A 78 -0.55 0.75 12.88
CA VAL A 78 0.79 0.39 12.42
C VAL A 78 1.80 1.45 12.84
N ALA A 79 2.94 1.00 13.38
CA ALA A 79 4.02 1.87 13.78
C ALA A 79 5.38 1.29 13.39
N ALA A 80 6.25 2.12 12.81
CA ALA A 80 7.65 1.78 12.65
C ALA A 80 8.34 1.85 14.03
N THR A 81 8.89 0.73 14.46
CA THR A 81 9.58 0.57 15.74
C THR A 81 10.99 0.07 15.50
N TRP A 82 11.88 0.28 16.46
CA TRP A 82 13.22 -0.28 16.47
C TRP A 82 13.43 -1.09 17.75
N ASP A 83 14.11 -2.23 17.64
CA ASP A 83 14.51 -3.09 18.76
C ASP A 83 15.98 -3.47 18.63
N GLU A 84 16.69 -3.54 19.77
CA GLU A 84 18.14 -3.78 19.80
C GLU A 84 18.55 -5.13 19.20
N GLY A 85 17.69 -6.16 19.32
CA GLY A 85 17.93 -7.49 18.76
C GLY A 85 17.40 -7.67 17.33
N SER A 86 16.46 -6.84 16.90
CA SER A 86 15.72 -7.04 15.65
C SER A 86 15.89 -5.94 14.59
N GLY A 87 16.47 -4.80 14.95
CA GLY A 87 16.61 -3.63 14.08
C GLY A 87 15.28 -2.89 13.90
N ASN A 88 15.14 -2.20 12.75
CA ASN A 88 13.89 -1.52 12.38
C ASN A 88 12.84 -2.53 11.90
N TYR A 89 11.60 -2.39 12.36
CA TYR A 89 10.48 -3.24 11.96
C TYR A 89 9.15 -2.49 12.04
N LEU A 90 8.11 -3.05 11.43
CA LEU A 90 6.75 -2.55 11.58
C LEU A 90 6.02 -3.37 12.63
N ARG A 91 5.55 -2.70 13.67
CA ARG A 91 4.60 -3.24 14.62
C ARG A 91 3.20 -2.99 14.09
N VAL A 92 2.43 -4.06 13.90
CA VAL A 92 1.04 -3.99 13.46
C VAL A 92 0.16 -4.51 14.57
N ASP A 93 -0.68 -3.66 15.15
CA ASP A 93 -1.66 -4.04 16.17
C ASP A 93 -3.01 -4.35 15.49
N PHE A 94 -3.67 -5.41 15.95
CA PHE A 94 -4.93 -5.90 15.42
C PHE A 94 -6.07 -5.70 16.43
N LYS A 95 -7.31 -5.67 15.92
CA LYS A 95 -8.52 -5.42 16.72
C LYS A 95 -8.71 -6.43 17.86
N ASP A 96 -8.27 -7.66 17.67
CA ASP A 96 -8.38 -8.76 18.64
C ASP A 96 -7.33 -8.67 19.77
N GLY A 97 -6.48 -7.64 19.77
CA GLY A 97 -5.44 -7.43 20.78
C GLY A 97 -4.13 -8.16 20.49
N MET A 98 -4.07 -8.91 19.38
CA MET A 98 -2.81 -9.41 18.84
C MET A 98 -2.02 -8.30 18.17
N TRP A 99 -0.71 -8.47 18.11
CA TRP A 99 0.17 -7.64 17.32
C TRP A 99 1.21 -8.52 16.62
N LEU A 100 1.70 -8.07 15.47
CA LEU A 100 2.70 -8.78 14.69
C LEU A 100 3.95 -7.92 14.49
N HIS A 101 5.09 -8.59 14.57
CA HIS A 101 6.39 -8.04 14.29
C HIS A 101 6.74 -8.25 12.80
N VAL A 102 6.45 -7.27 11.95
CA VAL A 102 6.65 -7.38 10.50
C VAL A 102 8.04 -6.84 10.12
N LYS A 103 8.95 -7.74 9.73
CA LYS A 103 10.27 -7.38 9.17
C LYS A 103 10.25 -7.34 7.65
N ASP A 104 9.52 -8.26 7.05
CA ASP A 104 9.41 -8.41 5.60
C ASP A 104 7.97 -8.72 5.22
N PRO A 105 7.58 -8.51 3.95
CA PRO A 105 6.28 -8.93 3.45
C PRO A 105 6.02 -10.43 3.54
N ARG A 106 7.03 -11.25 3.85
CA ARG A 106 6.96 -12.72 4.01
C ARG A 106 7.29 -13.20 5.43
N THR A 107 7.84 -12.33 6.26
CA THR A 107 8.43 -12.69 7.55
C THR A 107 7.84 -11.80 8.62
N TRP A 108 6.95 -12.40 9.41
CA TRP A 108 6.31 -11.80 10.57
C TRP A 108 6.08 -12.86 11.65
N TYR A 109 6.10 -12.46 12.91
CA TYR A 109 5.88 -13.31 14.08
C TYR A 109 5.21 -12.55 15.21
#